data_AF-A0A9P6FGZ7-F1
#
_entry.id   AF-A0A9P6FGZ7-F1
#
_cell.length_a   1.000
_cell.length_b   1.000
_cell.length_c   1.000
_cell.angle_alpha   90.00
_cell.angle_beta   90.00
_cell.angle_gamma   90.00
#
_symmetry.space_group_name_H-M   'P 1'
#
loop_
_entity.id
_entity.type
_entity.pdbx_description
1 polymer ?
#
loop_
_entity_poly.entity_id
_entity_poly.type
_entity_poly.pdbx_seq_one_letter_code
_entity_poly.pdbx_strand_id
1 'polypeptide(L)'
;MGTTIVEVPAAQGGFGPFLSYLIGWAYFIAWSASFYPQAILNWRRKTVQGLSMDFVHLNVVGFLFYSIFNLAFFFSTEIQEEYKRRNNGQENLVRANDVFFAVHALILSTFTLVQTWVYKRDEGQRVSGFAWAFLLSSGVSALVLVGRALAGVGSYEWIDILYFLSYIKLVISFIKYCPQVYINWAAKSTVGWSIHNILLDFTGGVLSIGQLVLDAYISDDWSGISGDPVKFGLGFLSIAFDLVFITQHYVLYRNRTDQYAQKLSMVESETGYDERQGLLTSATGRYVNPTTGQGSASGRDLESASVSAEH
;
A
#
# COMPACT_ATOMS: atom_id res chain seq x y z
N MET A 1 -12.70 28.77 27.94
CA MET A 1 -13.01 28.11 26.65
C MET A 1 -13.09 29.20 25.60
N GLY A 2 -11.96 29.54 24.98
CA GLY A 2 -11.93 30.49 23.87
C GLY A 2 -12.10 29.72 22.57
N THR A 3 -13.26 29.86 21.94
CA THR A 3 -13.50 29.38 20.57
C THR A 3 -12.50 30.07 19.66
N THR A 4 -11.45 29.35 19.26
CA THR A 4 -10.57 29.81 18.18
C THR A 4 -11.40 29.67 16.91
N ILE A 5 -12.08 30.77 16.55
CA ILE A 5 -12.65 30.91 15.22
C ILE A 5 -11.47 30.77 14.28
N VAL A 6 -11.51 29.75 13.44
CA VAL A 6 -10.60 29.63 12.30
C VAL A 6 -10.89 30.86 11.45
N GLU A 7 -10.06 31.91 11.59
CA GLU A 7 -10.08 33.04 10.67
C GLU A 7 -9.74 32.47 9.30
N VAL A 8 -10.79 32.28 8.47
CA VAL A 8 -10.63 32.11 7.04
C VAL A 8 -9.96 33.39 6.57
N PRO A 9 -8.71 33.36 6.07
CA PRO A 9 -8.07 34.56 5.57
C PRO A 9 -9.00 35.13 4.51
N ALA A 10 -9.45 36.36 4.71
CA ALA A 10 -10.20 37.08 3.70
C ALA A 10 -9.33 37.07 2.44
N ALA A 11 -9.80 36.34 1.41
CA ALA A 11 -9.16 36.28 0.12
C ALA A 11 -8.86 37.71 -0.31
N GLN A 12 -7.57 38.06 -0.41
CA GLN A 12 -7.17 39.29 -1.07
C GLN A 12 -7.76 39.23 -2.49
N GLY A 13 -8.71 40.13 -2.75
CA GLY A 13 -9.87 39.89 -3.61
C GLY A 13 -9.57 39.75 -5.11
N GLY A 14 -9.22 38.55 -5.56
CA GLY A 14 -9.16 38.18 -6.97
C GLY A 14 -9.69 36.77 -7.22
N PHE A 15 -10.28 36.54 -8.39
CA PHE A 15 -10.75 35.21 -8.81
C PHE A 15 -9.62 34.17 -8.84
N GLY A 16 -8.40 34.59 -9.20
CA GLY A 16 -7.21 33.74 -9.25
C GLY A 16 -6.85 33.10 -7.89
N PRO A 17 -6.58 33.89 -6.83
CA PRO A 17 -6.31 33.36 -5.50
C PRO A 17 -7.44 32.49 -4.93
N PHE A 18 -8.70 32.83 -5.19
CA PHE A 18 -9.84 32.00 -4.79
C PHE A 18 -9.85 30.65 -5.54
N LEU A 19 -9.60 30.66 -6.85
CA LEU A 19 -9.49 29.43 -7.64
C LEU A 19 -8.31 28.57 -7.18
N SER A 20 -7.15 29.16 -6.91
CA SER A 20 -6.00 28.45 -6.34
C SER A 20 -6.36 27.81 -5.00
N TYR A 21 -7.03 28.53 -4.11
CA TYR A 21 -7.50 27.97 -2.84
C TYR A 21 -8.44 26.76 -3.02
N LEU A 22 -9.38 26.83 -3.97
CA LEU A 22 -10.29 25.72 -4.26
C LEU A 22 -9.55 24.50 -4.83
N ILE A 23 -8.61 24.71 -5.76
CA ILE A 23 -7.77 23.64 -6.32
C ILE A 23 -6.93 23.02 -5.18
N GLY A 24 -6.42 23.85 -4.29
CA GLY A 24 -5.76 23.50 -3.01
C GLY A 24 -6.48 22.40 -2.24
N TRP A 25 -7.73 22.71 -1.86
CA TRP A 25 -8.57 21.78 -1.13
C TRP A 25 -8.95 20.55 -1.96
N ALA A 26 -9.20 20.72 -3.26
CA ALA A 26 -9.58 19.62 -4.13
C ALA A 26 -8.48 18.56 -4.22
N TYR A 27 -7.21 18.93 -4.44
CA TYR A 27 -6.13 17.94 -4.48
C TYR A 27 -5.85 17.34 -3.09
N PHE A 28 -5.96 18.13 -2.02
CA PHE A 28 -5.76 17.62 -0.66
C PHE A 28 -6.78 16.53 -0.32
N ILE A 29 -8.05 16.76 -0.69
CA ILE A 29 -9.13 15.78 -0.52
C ILE A 29 -8.88 14.57 -1.41
N ALA A 30 -8.49 14.76 -2.68
CA ALA A 30 -8.22 13.67 -3.61
C ALA A 30 -7.10 12.74 -3.08
N TRP A 31 -5.97 13.30 -2.66
CA TRP A 31 -4.88 12.52 -2.08
C TRP A 31 -5.28 11.83 -0.78
N SER A 32 -5.99 12.52 0.13
CA SER A 32 -6.45 11.89 1.37
C SER A 32 -7.42 10.74 1.11
N ALA A 33 -8.36 10.93 0.17
CA ALA A 33 -9.32 9.91 -0.23
C ALA A 33 -8.66 8.72 -0.95
N SER A 34 -7.52 8.92 -1.62
CA SER A 34 -6.81 7.87 -2.37
C SER A 34 -6.39 6.67 -1.51
N PHE A 35 -6.26 6.83 -0.20
CA PHE A 35 -5.87 5.75 0.73
C PHE A 35 -6.99 4.73 1.01
N TYR A 36 -8.25 5.10 0.80
CA TYR A 36 -9.39 4.26 1.13
C TYR A 36 -9.70 3.15 0.12
N PRO A 37 -9.66 3.40 -1.21
CA PRO A 37 -10.06 2.41 -2.19
C PRO A 37 -9.35 1.05 -2.10
N GLN A 38 -8.06 1.01 -1.76
CA GLN A 38 -7.36 -0.27 -1.61
C GLN A 38 -7.88 -1.05 -0.40
N ALA A 39 -8.06 -0.38 0.74
CA ALA A 39 -8.61 -0.99 1.94
C ALA A 39 -10.04 -1.52 1.71
N ILE A 40 -10.86 -0.76 1.00
CA ILE A 40 -12.22 -1.15 0.61
C ILE A 40 -12.18 -2.35 -0.35
N LEU A 41 -11.28 -2.34 -1.34
CA LEU A 41 -11.12 -3.45 -2.30
C LEU A 41 -10.78 -4.75 -1.59
N ASN A 42 -9.78 -4.71 -0.69
CA ASN A 42 -9.39 -5.85 0.13
C ASN A 42 -10.57 -6.36 0.97
N TRP A 43 -11.32 -5.45 1.60
CA TRP A 43 -12.49 -5.81 2.41
C TRP A 43 -13.62 -6.43 1.59
N ARG A 44 -13.87 -5.96 0.37
CA ARG A 44 -14.90 -6.52 -0.53
C ARG A 44 -14.51 -7.88 -1.08
N ARG A 45 -13.24 -8.06 -1.47
CA ARG A 45 -12.75 -9.31 -2.06
C ARG A 45 -12.38 -10.38 -1.02
N LYS A 46 -12.15 -10.00 0.23
CA LYS A 46 -11.64 -10.89 1.31
C LYS A 46 -10.31 -11.59 0.94
N THR A 47 -9.55 -10.98 0.04
CA THR A 47 -8.22 -11.44 -0.40
C THR A 47 -7.35 -10.23 -0.71
N VAL A 48 -6.05 -10.36 -0.45
CA VAL A 48 -5.01 -9.38 -0.83
C VAL A 48 -4.17 -9.87 -1.99
N GLN A 49 -4.60 -10.92 -2.69
CA GLN A 49 -3.94 -11.40 -3.90
C GLN A 49 -3.90 -10.32 -4.98
N GLY A 50 -2.73 -10.14 -5.60
CA GLY A 50 -2.43 -9.08 -6.56
C GLY A 50 -1.92 -7.77 -5.95
N LEU A 51 -1.84 -7.67 -4.61
CA LEU A 51 -1.24 -6.53 -3.91
C LEU A 51 0.22 -6.81 -3.54
N SER A 52 1.13 -5.90 -3.83
CA SER A 52 2.54 -6.08 -3.51
C SER A 52 2.79 -5.96 -2.00
N MET A 53 3.42 -6.98 -1.40
CA MET A 53 3.83 -6.91 0.01
C MET A 53 4.88 -5.81 0.24
N ASP A 54 5.81 -5.64 -0.70
CA ASP A 54 6.81 -4.56 -0.66
C ASP A 54 6.13 -3.19 -0.59
N PHE A 55 5.23 -2.90 -1.54
CA PHE A 55 4.45 -1.66 -1.53
C PHE A 55 3.81 -1.41 -0.17
N VAL A 56 3.09 -2.39 0.40
CA VAL A 56 2.39 -2.23 1.67
C VAL A 56 3.35 -1.92 2.84
N HIS A 57 4.44 -2.67 2.97
CA HIS A 57 5.39 -2.49 4.08
C HIS A 57 6.18 -1.18 3.94
N LEU A 58 6.65 -0.89 2.72
CA LEU A 58 7.32 0.37 2.40
C LEU A 58 6.39 1.57 2.69
N ASN A 59 5.11 1.48 2.34
CA ASN A 59 4.16 2.56 2.58
C ASN A 59 3.95 2.82 4.07
N VAL A 60 3.79 1.77 4.89
CA VAL A 60 3.67 1.89 6.36
C VAL A 60 4.90 2.55 6.97
N VAL A 61 6.10 2.03 6.68
CA VAL A 61 7.35 2.60 7.24
C VAL A 61 7.58 4.02 6.76
N GLY A 62 7.31 4.30 5.49
CA GLY A 62 7.36 5.65 4.96
C GLY A 62 6.45 6.60 5.73
N PHE A 63 5.16 6.28 5.87
CA PHE A 63 4.23 7.14 6.59
C PHE A 63 4.50 7.20 8.10
N LEU A 64 5.15 6.19 8.67
CA LEU A 64 5.65 6.26 10.05
C LEU A 64 6.72 7.32 10.19
N PHE A 65 7.75 7.30 9.33
CA PHE A 65 8.82 8.30 9.33
C PHE A 65 8.30 9.70 9.02
N TYR A 66 7.36 9.80 8.09
CA TYR A 66 6.71 11.07 7.77
C TYR A 66 5.89 11.60 8.95
N SER A 67 5.19 10.73 9.68
CA SER A 67 4.42 11.12 10.87
C SER A 67 5.34 11.57 12.00
N ILE A 68 6.43 10.84 12.26
CA ILE A 68 7.44 11.23 13.27
C ILE A 68 8.02 12.60 12.95
N PHE A 69 8.41 12.84 11.69
CA PHE A 69 8.92 14.13 11.22
C PHE A 69 7.91 15.25 11.49
N ASN A 70 6.69 15.13 10.99
CA ASN A 70 5.69 16.20 11.10
C ASN A 70 5.27 16.44 12.55
N LEU A 71 5.08 15.39 13.35
CA LEU A 71 4.75 15.51 14.78
C LEU A 71 5.86 16.23 15.55
N ALA A 72 7.12 15.86 15.32
CA ALA A 72 8.25 16.47 16.01
C ALA A 72 8.43 17.94 15.62
N PHE A 73 8.41 18.27 14.33
CA PHE A 73 8.49 19.65 13.85
C PHE A 73 7.33 20.53 14.32
N PHE A 74 6.14 19.95 14.49
CA PHE A 74 4.96 20.70 14.91
C PHE A 74 4.86 20.90 16.43
N PHE A 75 5.19 19.88 17.24
CA PHE A 75 4.97 19.91 18.70
C PHE A 75 6.23 20.17 19.54
N SER A 76 7.43 19.91 19.04
CA SER A 76 8.66 20.05 19.82
C SER A 76 9.28 21.44 19.65
N THR A 77 9.33 22.21 20.73
CA THR A 77 10.01 23.52 20.76
C THR A 77 11.50 23.38 20.50
N GLU A 78 12.15 22.33 21.02
CA GLU A 78 13.56 22.03 20.78
C GLU A 78 13.86 21.89 19.28
N ILE A 79 13.09 21.08 18.55
CA ILE A 79 13.26 20.89 17.10
C ILE A 79 13.04 22.21 16.34
N GLN A 80 12.06 23.01 16.77
CA GLN A 80 11.79 24.30 16.17
C GLN A 80 12.94 25.28 16.36
N GLU A 81 13.55 25.30 17.54
CA GLU A 81 14.72 26.12 17.86
C GLU A 81 15.97 25.63 17.11
N GLU A 82 16.22 24.32 17.08
CA GLU A 82 17.30 23.70 16.28
C GLU A 82 17.15 24.09 14.80
N TYR A 83 15.93 24.04 14.25
CA TYR A 83 15.64 24.46 12.87
C TYR A 83 15.91 25.95 12.66
N LYS A 84 15.41 26.83 13.55
CA LYS A 84 15.63 28.29 13.44
C LYS A 84 17.11 28.62 13.43
N ARG A 85 17.90 28.01 14.31
CA ARG A 85 19.35 28.23 14.38
C ARG A 85 20.05 27.86 13.07
N ARG A 86 19.58 26.81 12.38
CA ARG A 86 20.14 26.33 11.10
C ARG A 86 19.63 27.09 9.88
N ASN A 87 18.51 27.82 9.99
CA ASN A 87 17.82 28.48 8.89
C ASN A 87 17.69 30.00 9.12
N ASN A 88 18.72 30.65 9.67
CA ASN A 88 18.78 32.11 9.85
C ASN A 88 17.56 32.69 10.61
N GLY A 89 17.07 31.98 11.62
CA GLY A 89 15.91 32.38 12.43
C GLY A 89 14.55 32.12 11.79
N GLN A 90 14.49 31.52 10.60
CA GLN A 90 13.24 31.22 9.91
C GLN A 90 12.47 30.11 10.62
N GLU A 91 11.15 30.27 10.69
CA GLU A 91 10.23 29.25 11.18
C GLU A 91 10.17 28.07 10.21
N ASN A 92 9.95 26.86 10.73
CA ASN A 92 9.70 25.71 9.88
C ASN A 92 8.32 25.84 9.20
N LEU A 93 8.18 25.16 8.05
CA LEU A 93 6.98 25.26 7.22
C LEU A 93 5.91 24.21 7.56
N VAL A 94 6.15 23.32 8.53
CA VAL A 94 5.17 22.28 8.89
C VAL A 94 3.94 22.93 9.53
N ARG A 95 2.76 22.47 9.12
CA ARG A 95 1.45 22.94 9.60
C ARG A 95 0.59 21.78 10.10
N ALA A 96 -0.51 22.10 10.78
CA ALA A 96 -1.39 21.10 11.38
C ALA A 96 -2.01 20.13 10.35
N ASN A 97 -2.28 20.62 9.13
CA ASN A 97 -2.77 19.79 8.02
C ASN A 97 -1.73 18.76 7.55
N ASP A 98 -0.42 19.08 7.61
CA ASP A 98 0.63 18.13 7.26
C ASP A 98 0.72 16.99 8.27
N VAL A 99 0.60 17.34 9.57
CA VAL A 99 0.50 16.37 10.67
C VAL A 99 -0.72 15.46 10.48
N PHE A 100 -1.89 16.05 10.26
CA PHE A 100 -3.13 15.29 10.05
C PHE A 100 -3.00 14.34 8.86
N PHE A 101 -2.51 14.83 7.72
CA PHE A 101 -2.32 14.01 6.52
C PHE A 101 -1.33 12.86 6.76
N ALA A 102 -0.19 13.12 7.40
CA ALA A 102 0.83 12.11 7.69
C ALA A 102 0.28 10.99 8.58
N VAL A 103 -0.37 11.35 9.69
CA VAL A 103 -0.95 10.41 10.64
C VAL A 103 -2.12 9.65 10.02
N HIS A 104 -2.98 10.33 9.26
CA HIS A 104 -4.08 9.72 8.53
C HIS A 104 -3.57 8.64 7.55
N ALA A 105 -2.60 8.98 6.72
CA ALA A 105 -1.99 8.06 5.78
C ALA A 105 -1.31 6.87 6.46
N LEU A 106 -0.66 7.08 7.62
CA LEU A 106 -0.10 6.01 8.44
C LEU A 106 -1.18 5.05 8.94
N ILE A 107 -2.30 5.55 9.46
CA ILE A 107 -3.41 4.74 9.96
C ILE A 107 -3.97 3.87 8.84
N LEU A 108 -4.28 4.46 7.68
CA LEU A 108 -4.87 3.71 6.55
C LEU A 108 -3.88 2.73 5.92
N SER A 109 -2.60 3.08 5.86
CA SER A 109 -1.55 2.16 5.39
C SER A 109 -1.39 0.98 6.35
N THR A 110 -1.40 1.24 7.66
CA THR A 110 -1.32 0.19 8.69
C THR A 110 -2.56 -0.70 8.67
N PHE A 111 -3.74 -0.10 8.47
CA PHE A 111 -4.97 -0.86 8.29
C PHE A 111 -4.88 -1.80 7.08
N THR A 112 -4.35 -1.31 5.96
CA THR A 112 -4.10 -2.13 4.76
C THR A 112 -3.08 -3.24 5.03
N LEU A 113 -2.03 -2.98 5.82
CA LEU A 113 -1.07 -3.99 6.25
C LEU A 113 -1.74 -5.07 7.11
N VAL A 114 -2.57 -4.71 8.08
CA VAL A 114 -3.33 -5.66 8.90
C VAL A 114 -4.22 -6.56 8.04
N GLN A 115 -4.84 -6.02 6.99
CA GLN A 115 -5.62 -6.83 6.05
C GLN A 115 -4.78 -7.92 5.37
N THR A 116 -3.47 -7.72 5.18
CA THR A 116 -2.59 -8.75 4.60
C THR A 116 -2.34 -9.95 5.53
N TRP A 117 -2.59 -9.79 6.83
CA TRP A 117 -2.51 -10.88 7.81
C TRP A 117 -3.86 -11.56 8.05
N VAL A 118 -4.97 -10.84 7.83
CA VAL A 118 -6.32 -11.34 8.06
C VAL A 118 -6.92 -12.02 6.82
N TYR A 119 -6.68 -11.47 5.63
CA TYR A 119 -7.27 -11.97 4.39
C TYR A 119 -6.35 -12.93 3.65
N LYS A 120 -6.96 -13.74 2.75
CA LYS A 120 -6.23 -14.71 1.94
C LYS A 120 -5.11 -14.01 1.13
N ARG A 121 -3.93 -14.62 1.12
CA ARG A 121 -2.74 -14.21 0.37
C ARG A 121 -2.17 -15.39 -0.41
N ASP A 122 -1.37 -15.13 -1.44
CA ASP A 122 -0.65 -16.24 -2.10
C ASP A 122 0.49 -16.76 -1.23
N GLU A 123 0.80 -18.06 -1.34
CA GLU A 123 1.89 -18.70 -0.60
C GLU A 123 3.27 -18.07 -0.88
N GLY A 124 3.45 -17.57 -2.11
CA GLY A 124 4.64 -16.86 -2.56
C GLY A 124 4.61 -15.34 -2.34
N GLN A 125 3.48 -14.78 -1.87
CA GLN A 125 3.33 -13.33 -1.69
C GLN A 125 4.05 -12.89 -0.41
N ARG A 126 5.31 -12.47 -0.56
CA ARG A 126 6.23 -12.10 0.52
C ARG A 126 6.91 -10.78 0.22
N VAL A 127 7.45 -10.15 1.27
CA VAL A 127 8.31 -8.98 1.13
C VAL A 127 9.64 -9.43 0.54
N SER A 128 10.14 -8.74 -0.49
CA SER A 128 11.41 -9.05 -1.15
C SER A 128 12.60 -8.88 -0.22
N GLY A 129 13.66 -9.63 -0.47
CA GLY A 129 14.91 -9.52 0.30
C GLY A 129 15.51 -8.11 0.21
N PHE A 130 15.37 -7.43 -0.94
CA PHE A 130 15.80 -6.06 -1.11
C PHE A 130 14.99 -5.10 -0.22
N ALA A 131 13.66 -5.20 -0.21
CA ALA A 131 12.81 -4.36 0.64
C ALA A 131 13.12 -4.60 2.12
N TRP A 132 13.29 -5.85 2.55
CA TRP A 132 13.70 -6.17 3.92
C TRP A 132 15.07 -5.60 4.28
N ALA A 133 16.08 -5.77 3.43
CA ALA A 133 17.42 -5.24 3.65
C ALA A 133 17.41 -3.71 3.74
N PHE A 134 16.65 -3.05 2.87
CA PHE A 134 16.46 -1.61 2.89
C PHE A 134 15.76 -1.13 4.17
N LEU A 135 14.68 -1.77 4.58
CA LEU A 135 13.94 -1.42 5.80
C LEU A 135 14.78 -1.66 7.06
N LEU A 136 15.48 -2.79 7.13
CA LEU A 136 16.33 -3.14 8.27
C LEU A 136 17.52 -2.17 8.38
N SER A 137 18.22 -1.90 7.27
CA SER A 137 19.34 -0.95 7.26
C SER A 137 18.88 0.45 7.66
N SER A 138 17.75 0.93 7.12
CA SER A 138 17.17 2.21 7.50
C SER A 138 16.84 2.29 9.00
N GLY A 139 16.24 1.23 9.56
CA GLY A 139 15.93 1.14 10.98
C GLY A 139 17.16 1.12 11.87
N VAL A 140 18.18 0.32 11.51
CA VAL A 140 19.46 0.25 12.24
C VAL A 140 20.17 1.60 12.19
N SER A 141 20.24 2.25 11.02
CA SER A 141 20.84 3.58 10.89
C SER A 141 20.12 4.61 11.76
N ALA A 142 18.79 4.61 11.79
CA ALA A 142 18.01 5.48 12.68
C ALA A 142 18.35 5.23 14.16
N LEU A 143 18.41 3.96 14.59
CA LEU A 143 18.76 3.60 15.96
C LEU A 143 20.19 4.01 16.33
N VAL A 144 21.16 3.88 15.41
CA VAL A 144 22.53 4.34 15.62
C VAL A 144 22.56 5.86 15.80
N LEU A 145 21.85 6.62 14.97
CA LEU A 145 21.78 8.09 15.11
C LEU A 145 21.14 8.50 16.43
N VAL A 146 20.05 7.84 16.84
CA VAL A 146 19.43 8.05 18.17
C VAL A 146 20.43 7.74 19.29
N GLY A 147 21.13 6.61 19.23
CA GLY A 147 22.13 6.24 20.23
C GLY A 147 23.28 7.25 20.33
N ARG A 148 23.73 7.80 19.20
CA ARG A 148 24.77 8.85 19.16
C ARG A 148 24.29 10.16 19.77
N ALA A 149 23.07 10.58 19.45
CA ALA A 149 22.45 11.78 20.01
C ALA A 149 22.31 11.65 21.54
N LEU A 150 21.81 10.51 22.02
CA LEU A 150 21.68 10.23 23.46
C LEU A 150 23.02 10.15 24.19
N ALA A 151 24.06 9.62 23.54
CA ALA A 151 25.40 9.51 24.12
C ALA A 151 26.21 10.82 24.05
N GLY A 152 25.71 11.86 23.39
CA GLY A 152 26.46 13.10 23.14
C GLY A 152 27.70 12.90 22.25
N VAL A 153 27.72 11.84 21.42
CA VAL A 153 28.89 11.47 20.62
C VAL A 153 28.80 12.06 19.21
N GLY A 154 29.57 13.13 19.01
CA GLY A 154 29.51 13.96 17.80
C GLY A 154 28.43 15.04 17.92
N SER A 155 28.54 16.10 17.12
CA SER A 155 27.59 17.21 17.11
C SER A 155 26.28 16.85 16.39
N TYR A 156 25.61 15.79 16.85
CA TYR A 156 24.32 15.34 16.34
C TYR A 156 23.19 15.91 17.19
N GLU A 157 22.21 16.50 16.51
CA GLU A 157 21.01 17.05 17.13
C GLU A 157 19.79 16.24 16.73
N TRP A 158 18.66 16.46 17.40
CA TRP A 158 17.45 15.68 17.13
C TRP A 158 16.95 15.90 15.70
N ILE A 159 17.10 17.11 15.17
CA ILE A 159 16.73 17.47 13.80
C ILE A 159 17.50 16.66 12.75
N ASP A 160 18.73 16.20 13.03
CA ASP A 160 19.51 15.37 12.09
C ASP A 160 18.86 14.00 11.91
N ILE A 161 18.31 13.43 12.98
CA ILE A 161 17.55 12.17 12.94
C ILE A 161 16.28 12.39 12.12
N LEU A 162 15.57 13.50 12.33
CA LEU A 162 14.35 13.81 11.59
C LEU A 162 14.62 13.98 10.09
N TYR A 163 15.68 14.70 9.72
CA TYR A 163 16.07 14.82 8.31
C TYR A 163 16.44 13.46 7.71
N PHE A 164 17.19 12.62 8.42
CA PHE A 164 17.47 11.26 7.98
C PHE A 164 16.17 10.47 7.69
N LEU A 165 15.23 10.47 8.63
CA LEU A 165 13.92 9.81 8.45
C LEU A 165 13.15 10.37 7.25
N SER A 166 13.20 11.69 7.04
CA SER A 166 12.55 12.35 5.90
C SER A 166 13.16 11.92 4.55
N TYR A 167 14.48 11.75 4.48
CA TYR A 167 15.15 11.25 3.28
C TYR A 167 14.82 9.79 3.00
N ILE A 168 14.73 8.93 4.03
CA ILE A 168 14.26 7.56 3.83
C ILE A 168 12.82 7.53 3.31
N LYS A 169 11.92 8.34 3.89
CA LYS A 169 10.55 8.51 3.35
C LYS A 169 10.58 8.97 1.89
N LEU A 170 11.45 9.90 1.54
CA LEU A 170 11.60 10.37 0.17
C LEU A 170 11.94 9.19 -0.75
N VAL A 171 13.01 8.45 -0.46
CA VAL A 171 13.43 7.26 -1.22
C VAL A 171 12.31 6.22 -1.34
N ILE A 172 11.61 5.92 -0.23
CA ILE A 172 10.45 5.02 -0.23
C ILE A 172 9.40 5.47 -1.24
N SER A 173 9.10 6.77 -1.28
CA SER A 173 8.11 7.33 -2.20
C SER A 173 8.52 7.12 -3.67
N PHE A 174 9.83 7.06 -3.95
CA PHE A 174 10.33 6.75 -5.29
C PHE A 174 10.21 5.28 -5.68
N ILE A 175 10.50 4.37 -4.75
CA ILE A 175 10.67 2.94 -5.10
C ILE A 175 9.41 2.10 -4.86
N LYS A 176 8.49 2.55 -3.99
CA LYS A 176 7.39 1.71 -3.49
C LYS A 176 6.47 1.15 -4.58
N TYR A 177 6.31 1.86 -5.69
CA TYR A 177 5.42 1.45 -6.78
C TYR A 177 6.07 0.44 -7.74
N CYS A 178 7.41 0.35 -7.81
CA CYS A 178 8.11 -0.56 -8.72
C CYS A 178 7.71 -2.04 -8.52
N PRO A 179 7.64 -2.57 -7.29
CA PRO A 179 7.19 -3.95 -7.06
C PRO A 179 5.76 -4.19 -7.56
N GLN A 180 4.85 -3.22 -7.38
CA GLN A 180 3.47 -3.35 -7.84
C GLN A 180 3.37 -3.35 -9.38
N VAL A 181 4.14 -2.48 -10.06
CA VAL A 181 4.23 -2.47 -11.52
C VAL A 181 4.72 -3.81 -12.05
N TYR A 182 5.74 -4.37 -11.40
CA TYR A 182 6.31 -5.67 -11.77
C TYR A 182 5.31 -6.81 -11.62
N ILE A 183 4.63 -6.93 -10.47
CA ILE A 183 3.67 -8.03 -10.28
C ILE A 183 2.47 -7.92 -11.22
N ASN A 184 2.00 -6.71 -11.53
CA ASN A 184 0.95 -6.51 -12.52
C ASN A 184 1.42 -6.99 -13.91
N TRP A 185 2.67 -6.71 -14.26
CA TRP A 185 3.28 -7.18 -15.50
C TRP A 185 3.50 -8.70 -15.54
N ALA A 186 3.95 -9.29 -14.44
CA ALA A 186 4.19 -10.73 -14.34
C ALA A 186 2.87 -11.51 -14.38
N ALA A 187 1.84 -11.04 -13.68
CA ALA A 187 0.52 -11.65 -13.66
C ALA A 187 -0.34 -11.34 -14.91
N LYS A 188 0.09 -10.39 -15.76
CA LYS A 188 -0.70 -9.83 -16.86
C LYS A 188 -2.11 -9.41 -16.43
N SER A 189 -2.22 -8.90 -15.21
CA SER A 189 -3.48 -8.56 -14.56
C SER A 189 -3.24 -7.51 -13.49
N THR A 190 -4.19 -6.61 -13.29
CA THR A 190 -4.18 -5.64 -12.19
C THR A 190 -5.24 -5.98 -11.13
N VAL A 191 -5.79 -7.21 -11.15
CA VAL A 191 -6.80 -7.62 -10.18
C VAL A 191 -6.17 -7.65 -8.79
N GLY A 192 -6.77 -6.92 -7.84
CA GLY A 192 -6.22 -6.72 -6.49
C GLY A 192 -5.46 -5.42 -6.28
N TRP A 193 -5.18 -4.69 -7.35
CA TRP A 193 -4.69 -3.32 -7.30
C TRP A 193 -5.82 -2.33 -7.60
N SER A 194 -6.10 -1.44 -6.65
CA SER A 194 -7.24 -0.52 -6.76
C SER A 194 -6.96 0.60 -7.74
N ILE A 195 -7.58 0.54 -8.93
CA ILE A 195 -7.48 1.62 -9.91
C ILE A 195 -8.07 2.93 -9.40
N HIS A 196 -9.07 2.88 -8.51
CA HIS A 196 -9.66 4.08 -7.92
C HIS A 196 -8.66 4.81 -7.00
N ASN A 197 -7.76 4.07 -6.32
CA ASN A 197 -6.65 4.70 -5.60
C ASN A 197 -5.78 5.50 -6.58
N ILE A 198 -5.39 4.87 -7.70
CA ILE A 198 -4.51 5.47 -8.70
C ILE A 198 -5.15 6.70 -9.35
N LEU A 199 -6.43 6.63 -9.72
CA LEU A 199 -7.13 7.76 -10.32
C LEU A 199 -7.24 8.96 -9.37
N LEU A 200 -7.44 8.70 -8.07
CA LEU A 200 -7.45 9.77 -7.06
C LEU A 200 -6.05 10.34 -6.81
N ASP A 201 -5.01 9.51 -6.79
CA ASP A 201 -3.61 9.95 -6.66
C ASP A 201 -3.21 10.83 -7.86
N PHE A 202 -3.52 10.37 -9.07
CA PHE A 202 -3.30 11.10 -10.32
C PHE A 202 -4.04 12.44 -10.34
N THR A 203 -5.31 12.44 -9.91
CA THR A 203 -6.11 13.67 -9.81
C THR A 203 -5.49 14.65 -8.82
N GLY A 204 -5.05 14.16 -7.66
CA GLY A 204 -4.33 14.98 -6.68
C GLY A 204 -3.03 15.57 -7.25
N GLY A 205 -2.22 14.75 -7.91
CA GLY A 205 -0.97 15.18 -8.55
C GLY A 205 -1.18 16.24 -9.63
N VAL A 206 -2.12 16.02 -10.55
CA VAL A 206 -2.43 16.97 -11.64
C VAL A 206 -2.96 18.29 -11.08
N LEU A 207 -3.89 18.25 -10.13
CA LEU A 207 -4.42 19.47 -9.51
C LEU A 207 -3.35 20.22 -8.70
N SER A 208 -2.44 19.51 -8.01
CA SER A 208 -1.33 20.13 -7.28
C SER A 208 -0.37 20.86 -8.21
N ILE A 209 0.04 20.24 -9.32
CA ILE A 209 0.88 20.93 -10.33
C ILE A 209 0.10 22.08 -10.97
N GLY A 210 -1.19 21.90 -11.25
CA GLY A 210 -2.05 22.95 -11.79
C GLY A 210 -2.14 24.17 -10.87
N GLN A 211 -2.23 23.96 -9.55
CA GLN A 211 -2.20 25.04 -8.56
C GLN A 211 -0.86 25.78 -8.60
N LEU A 212 0.27 25.06 -8.61
CA LEU A 212 1.60 25.66 -8.66
C LEU A 212 1.80 26.54 -9.90
N VAL A 213 1.32 26.09 -11.07
CA VAL A 213 1.36 26.87 -12.31
C VAL A 213 0.46 28.11 -12.22
N LEU A 214 -0.73 27.97 -11.64
CA LEU A 214 -1.65 29.09 -11.44
C LEU A 214 -1.06 30.13 -10.48
N ASP A 215 -0.47 29.71 -9.37
CA ASP A 215 0.14 30.60 -8.39
C ASP A 215 1.32 31.35 -9.00
N ALA A 216 2.21 30.66 -9.71
CA ALA A 216 3.34 31.28 -10.42
C ALA A 216 2.89 32.32 -11.45
N TYR A 217 1.79 32.02 -12.17
CA TYR A 217 1.19 32.96 -13.12
C TYR A 217 0.58 34.19 -12.42
N ILE A 218 -0.10 34.00 -11.29
CA ILE A 218 -0.71 35.11 -10.53
C ILE A 218 0.37 36.00 -9.90
N SER A 219 1.45 35.41 -9.39
CA SER A 219 2.54 36.15 -8.74
C SER A 219 3.58 36.71 -9.72
N ASP A 220 3.44 36.44 -11.03
CA ASP A 220 4.45 36.68 -12.07
C ASP A 220 5.85 36.17 -11.66
N ASP A 221 5.87 35.10 -10.88
CA ASP A 221 7.08 34.52 -10.30
C ASP A 221 7.12 33.01 -10.57
N TRP A 222 7.81 32.67 -11.66
CA TRP A 222 8.05 31.29 -12.07
C TRP A 222 9.19 30.64 -11.30
N SER A 223 9.95 31.42 -10.52
CA SER A 223 11.09 30.90 -9.76
C SER A 223 10.64 29.88 -8.72
N GLY A 224 9.40 29.95 -8.22
CA GLY A 224 8.79 28.96 -7.32
C GLY A 224 8.63 27.56 -7.93
N ILE A 225 8.49 27.44 -9.26
CA ILE A 225 8.41 26.14 -9.95
C ILE A 225 9.80 25.53 -10.11
N SER A 226 10.80 26.34 -10.44
CA SER A 226 12.21 25.90 -10.56
C SER A 226 12.93 25.78 -9.21
N GLY A 227 12.43 26.45 -8.17
CA GLY A 227 13.07 26.64 -6.87
C GLY A 227 12.82 25.49 -5.88
N ASP A 228 11.83 24.62 -6.13
CA ASP A 228 11.59 23.40 -5.37
C ASP A 228 11.56 22.16 -6.30
N PRO A 229 12.72 21.76 -6.85
CA PRO A 229 12.83 20.61 -7.74
C PRO A 229 12.41 19.31 -7.07
N VAL A 230 12.37 19.26 -5.74
CA VAL A 230 11.95 18.09 -4.97
C VAL A 230 10.43 17.95 -5.01
N LYS A 231 9.65 19.01 -4.75
CA LYS A 231 8.18 18.96 -4.87
C LYS A 231 7.73 18.69 -6.29
N PHE A 232 8.34 19.39 -7.27
CA PHE A 232 8.02 19.16 -8.68
C PHE A 232 8.37 17.72 -9.11
N GLY A 233 9.54 17.22 -8.71
CA GLY A 233 9.97 15.85 -9.00
C GLY A 233 9.09 14.78 -8.36
N LEU A 234 8.59 15.01 -7.14
CA LEU A 234 7.68 14.08 -6.45
C LEU A 234 6.30 14.01 -7.10
N GLY A 235 5.72 15.17 -7.45
CA GLY A 235 4.44 15.24 -8.16
C GLY A 235 4.53 14.58 -9.54
N PHE A 236 5.61 14.86 -10.29
CA PHE A 236 5.87 14.23 -11.58
C PHE A 236 6.01 12.71 -11.47
N LEU A 237 6.74 12.22 -10.46
CA LEU A 237 6.95 10.78 -10.29
C LEU A 237 5.64 10.04 -9.95
N SER A 238 4.81 10.60 -9.07
CA SER A 238 3.48 10.05 -8.76
C SER A 238 2.64 9.94 -10.04
N ILE A 239 2.54 11.03 -10.81
CA ILE A 239 1.83 11.04 -12.10
C ILE A 239 2.41 10.00 -13.08
N ALA A 240 3.73 9.85 -13.15
CA ALA A 240 4.37 8.89 -14.03
C ALA A 240 3.99 7.44 -13.68
N PHE A 241 4.07 7.04 -12.41
CA PHE A 241 3.62 5.71 -11.98
C PHE A 241 2.13 5.52 -12.17
N ASP A 242 1.31 6.54 -11.92
CA ASP A 242 -0.13 6.46 -12.14
C ASP A 242 -0.46 6.22 -13.61
N LEU A 243 0.21 6.90 -14.54
CA LEU A 243 0.06 6.65 -15.97
C LEU A 243 0.46 5.21 -16.34
N VAL A 244 1.51 4.66 -15.72
CA VAL A 244 1.86 3.23 -15.90
C VAL A 244 0.72 2.34 -15.43
N PHE A 245 0.16 2.57 -14.25
CA PHE A 245 -0.93 1.75 -13.71
C PHE A 245 -2.23 1.89 -14.51
N ILE A 246 -2.58 3.11 -14.95
CA ILE A 246 -3.72 3.39 -15.84
C ILE A 246 -3.55 2.64 -17.15
N THR A 247 -2.35 2.67 -17.74
CA THR A 247 -2.02 1.94 -18.97
C THR A 247 -2.11 0.42 -18.76
N GLN A 248 -1.55 -0.11 -17.66
CA GLN A 248 -1.68 -1.52 -17.31
C GLN A 248 -3.15 -1.93 -17.16
N HIS A 249 -3.98 -1.09 -16.53
CA HIS A 249 -5.37 -1.42 -16.21
C HIS A 249 -6.33 -1.33 -17.41
N TYR A 250 -6.27 -0.24 -18.17
CA TYR A 250 -7.24 0.07 -19.22
C TYR A 250 -6.78 -0.33 -20.62
N VAL A 251 -5.47 -0.41 -20.87
CA VAL A 251 -4.91 -0.70 -22.19
C VAL A 251 -4.40 -2.14 -22.25
N LEU A 252 -3.41 -2.49 -21.43
CA LEU A 252 -2.71 -3.77 -21.54
C LEU A 252 -3.53 -4.94 -20.98
N TYR A 253 -4.18 -4.77 -19.83
CA TYR A 253 -4.89 -5.83 -19.10
C TYR A 253 -6.39 -5.51 -18.97
N ARG A 254 -7.00 -5.00 -20.05
CA ARG A 254 -8.43 -4.68 -20.10
C ARG A 254 -9.31 -5.90 -19.83
N ASN A 255 -8.96 -7.05 -20.43
CA ASN A 255 -9.64 -8.34 -20.26
C ASN A 255 -9.04 -9.15 -19.11
N ARG A 256 -8.57 -8.48 -18.05
CA ARG A 256 -8.02 -9.12 -16.85
C ARG A 256 -9.01 -10.14 -16.30
N THR A 257 -8.57 -11.38 -16.22
CA THR A 257 -9.30 -12.44 -15.53
C THR A 257 -8.82 -12.47 -14.10
N ASP A 258 -9.75 -12.56 -13.14
CA ASP A 258 -9.40 -12.94 -11.78
C ASP A 258 -9.04 -14.44 -11.81
N GLN A 259 -7.78 -14.74 -12.09
CA GLN A 259 -7.28 -16.12 -12.19
C GLN A 259 -7.55 -16.92 -10.91
N TYR A 260 -7.71 -16.25 -9.77
CA TYR A 260 -8.00 -16.90 -8.50
C TYR A 260 -9.47 -17.24 -8.34
N ALA A 261 -10.38 -16.33 -8.71
CA ALA A 261 -11.80 -16.63 -8.80
C ALA A 261 -12.04 -17.78 -9.80
N GLN A 262 -11.31 -17.79 -10.92
CA GLN A 262 -11.41 -18.85 -11.92
C GLN A 262 -10.91 -20.19 -11.36
N LYS A 263 -9.72 -20.23 -10.73
CA LYS A 263 -9.21 -21.46 -10.08
C LYS A 263 -10.16 -22.00 -9.01
N LEU A 264 -10.74 -21.13 -8.18
CA LEU A 264 -11.70 -21.54 -7.15
C LEU A 264 -12.94 -22.17 -7.79
N SER A 265 -13.50 -21.53 -8.83
CA SER A 265 -14.67 -22.06 -9.54
C SER A 265 -14.39 -23.41 -10.22
N MET A 266 -13.18 -23.62 -10.73
CA MET A 266 -12.78 -24.91 -11.32
C MET A 266 -12.70 -26.00 -10.25
N VAL A 267 -12.06 -25.72 -9.11
CA VAL A 267 -11.96 -26.68 -7.99
C VAL A 267 -13.34 -27.00 -7.41
N GLU A 268 -14.20 -25.99 -7.19
CA GLU A 268 -15.58 -26.22 -6.72
C GLU A 268 -16.41 -27.05 -7.72
N SER A 269 -16.16 -26.89 -9.02
CA SER A 269 -16.82 -27.69 -10.05
C SER A 269 -16.33 -29.14 -10.07
N GLU A 270 -15.03 -29.37 -9.85
CA GLU A 270 -14.42 -30.70 -9.77
C GLU A 270 -14.88 -31.43 -8.49
N THR A 271 -14.82 -30.78 -7.32
CA THR A 271 -15.29 -31.38 -6.06
C THR A 271 -16.78 -31.67 -6.09
N GLY A 272 -17.59 -30.75 -6.64
CA GLY A 272 -19.01 -30.99 -6.83
C GLY A 272 -19.32 -32.10 -7.83
N TYR A 273 -18.46 -32.33 -8.82
CA TYR A 273 -18.55 -33.47 -9.74
C TYR A 273 -18.24 -34.79 -9.04
N ASP A 274 -17.12 -34.85 -8.31
CA ASP A 274 -16.70 -36.05 -7.57
C ASP A 274 -17.71 -36.46 -6.49
N GLU A 275 -18.27 -35.49 -5.76
CA GLU A 275 -19.30 -35.75 -4.74
C GLU A 275 -20.57 -36.32 -5.38
N ARG A 276 -21.01 -35.76 -6.53
CA ARG A 276 -22.15 -36.30 -7.30
C ARG A 276 -21.86 -37.71 -7.81
N GLN A 277 -20.65 -37.99 -8.29
CA GLN A 277 -20.27 -39.31 -8.79
C GLN A 277 -20.21 -40.35 -7.66
N GLY A 278 -19.70 -39.98 -6.48
CA GLY A 278 -19.74 -40.80 -5.28
C GLY A 278 -21.16 -41.12 -4.81
N LEU A 279 -22.06 -40.13 -4.83
CA LEU A 279 -23.48 -40.32 -4.51
C LEU A 279 -24.17 -41.26 -5.51
N LEU A 280 -23.94 -41.09 -6.81
CA LEU A 280 -24.50 -41.98 -7.84
C LEU A 280 -23.99 -43.41 -7.69
N THR A 281 -22.70 -43.60 -7.43
CA THR A 281 -22.08 -44.92 -7.25
C THR A 281 -22.62 -45.64 -6.00
N SER A 282 -22.81 -44.89 -4.90
CA SER A 282 -23.41 -45.43 -3.66
C SER A 282 -24.90 -45.72 -3.79
N ALA A 283 -25.63 -44.95 -4.61
CA ALA A 283 -27.04 -45.19 -4.93
C ALA A 283 -27.22 -46.42 -5.82
N THR A 284 -26.34 -46.64 -6.81
CA THR A 284 -26.36 -47.82 -7.67
C THR A 284 -25.80 -49.07 -7.00
N GLY A 285 -24.90 -48.93 -6.02
CA GLY A 285 -24.33 -50.04 -5.24
C GLY A 285 -25.28 -50.68 -4.21
N ARG A 286 -26.49 -50.14 -4.03
CA ARG A 286 -27.52 -50.68 -3.13
C ARG A 286 -28.67 -51.41 -3.83
N TYR A 287 -28.62 -51.60 -5.15
CA TYR A 287 -29.53 -52.51 -5.84
C TYR A 287 -28.93 -53.93 -5.88
N VAL A 288 -28.91 -54.58 -4.71
CA VAL A 288 -28.86 -56.06 -4.67
C VAL A 288 -30.27 -56.53 -4.98
N ASN A 289 -30.46 -57.03 -6.20
CA ASN A 289 -31.72 -57.62 -6.64
C ASN A 289 -32.00 -58.90 -5.83
N PRO A 290 -33.02 -58.95 -4.96
CA PRO A 290 -33.29 -60.14 -4.16
C PRO A 290 -34.19 -61.06 -4.98
N THR A 291 -33.65 -61.78 -5.95
CA THR A 291 -34.30 -62.95 -6.56
C THR A 291 -33.34 -63.68 -7.49
N THR A 292 -32.66 -64.69 -6.95
CA THR A 292 -32.66 -66.09 -7.45
C THR A 292 -31.53 -66.84 -6.73
N GLY A 293 -31.91 -67.78 -5.88
CA GLY A 293 -30.97 -68.78 -5.36
C GLY A 293 -30.77 -69.91 -6.37
N GLN A 294 -29.56 -70.44 -6.46
CA GLN A 294 -29.26 -71.88 -6.35
C GLN A 294 -27.76 -72.15 -6.55
N GLY A 295 -27.15 -72.74 -5.52
CA GLY A 295 -26.25 -73.90 -5.59
C GLY A 295 -24.89 -73.77 -6.29
N SER A 296 -23.81 -73.82 -5.51
CA SER A 296 -22.81 -74.91 -5.61
C SER A 296 -21.70 -74.70 -4.58
N ALA A 297 -21.47 -75.72 -3.76
CA ALA A 297 -20.43 -75.79 -2.75
C ALA A 297 -19.16 -76.48 -3.30
N SER A 298 -18.00 -75.90 -3.04
CA SER A 298 -16.68 -76.58 -2.94
C SER A 298 -15.70 -75.50 -2.48
N GLY A 299 -15.00 -75.54 -1.35
CA GLY A 299 -14.48 -76.68 -0.59
C GLY A 299 -12.95 -76.71 -0.69
N ARG A 300 -12.26 -75.89 0.13
CA ARG A 300 -11.01 -76.23 0.84
C ARG A 300 -10.32 -75.01 1.47
N ASP A 301 -10.21 -75.07 2.79
CA ASP A 301 -9.20 -74.40 3.61
C ASP A 301 -7.78 -74.85 3.21
N LEU A 302 -6.78 -73.97 3.40
CA LEU A 302 -5.54 -74.23 4.15
C LEU A 302 -4.53 -73.06 4.04
N GLU A 303 -4.19 -72.53 5.22
CA GLU A 303 -2.91 -71.99 5.73
C GLU A 303 -1.75 -71.55 4.81
N SER A 304 -1.22 -70.35 5.09
CA SER A 304 0.17 -70.10 5.59
C SER A 304 0.43 -68.59 5.60
N ALA A 305 0.52 -67.94 6.76
CA ALA A 305 1.67 -67.84 7.65
C ALA A 305 2.81 -66.93 7.12
N SER A 306 2.94 -65.82 7.84
CA SER A 306 4.03 -64.85 7.92
C SER A 306 5.45 -65.45 7.94
N VAL A 307 6.40 -64.80 7.27
CA VAL A 307 7.82 -64.84 7.62
C VAL A 307 8.44 -63.45 7.45
N SER A 308 9.09 -63.00 8.54
CA SER A 308 9.95 -61.83 8.69
C SER A 308 11.25 -61.90 7.87
N ALA A 309 11.89 -60.72 7.77
CA ALA A 309 13.31 -60.46 8.04
C ALA A 309 14.17 -59.95 6.86
N GLU A 310 14.80 -58.80 7.15
CA GLU A 310 16.14 -58.33 6.74
C GLU A 310 16.45 -58.14 5.25
N HIS A 311 16.53 -56.88 4.82
CA HIS A 311 17.79 -56.11 4.82
C HIS A 311 17.55 -54.61 4.58
#